data_AF-A0A5E3XPW3-F1
#
_entry.id   AF-A0A5E3XPW3-F1
#
_cell.length_a   1.000
_cell.length_b   1.000
_cell.length_c   1.000
_cell.angle_alpha   90.00
_cell.angle_beta   90.00
_cell.angle_gamma   90.00
#
_symmetry.space_group_name_H-M   'P 1'
#
loop_
_entity.id
_entity.type
_entity.pdbx_description
1 polymer ?
#
loop_
_entity_poly.entity_id
_entity_poly.type
_entity_poly.pdbx_seq_one_letter_code
_entity_poly.pdbx_strand_id
1 'polypeptide(L)'
;MFNRVKGLFSGGLDDPTVINVKWNRERLVIPLKNGLRVPLSELRAALAERTSLPPNAFKLIHKGAVLKDDSALLSAYSIAPGATLQLLEINAAPSAPAPKAPKTEESTIAQIRAELAQVQSNLQPGVEAFIAALSPDTPNATSSAAAPQPIATVTSASAPTPAPAEKPAVLQGTNTLTEQHTKLGELLLQALLRLDAINIESGWPDARAERKGAVKTVQGVLDRVDGAWKDAKARGVS
;
A
#
# COMPACT_ATOMS: atom_id res chain seq x y z
N MET A 1 -0.99 -38.54 0.43
CA MET A 1 -1.57 -39.63 1.25
C MET A 1 -2.51 -39.02 2.27
N PHE A 2 -3.77 -39.41 2.22
CA PHE A 2 -4.84 -38.97 3.12
C PHE A 2 -4.59 -39.53 4.52
N ASN A 3 -4.42 -38.68 5.53
CA ASN A 3 -4.44 -39.16 6.91
C ASN A 3 -5.87 -39.06 7.47
N ARG A 4 -6.50 -40.23 7.50
CA ARG A 4 -7.80 -40.53 8.06
C ARG A 4 -7.63 -40.62 9.58
N VAL A 5 -8.10 -39.62 10.33
CA VAL A 5 -8.31 -39.80 11.77
C VAL A 5 -9.80 -40.00 12.02
N LYS A 6 -10.09 -41.26 12.34
CA LYS A 6 -11.34 -41.85 12.77
C LYS A 6 -11.68 -41.28 14.15
N GLY A 7 -12.65 -40.37 14.23
CA GLY A 7 -13.22 -39.94 15.51
C GLY A 7 -14.17 -41.01 16.03
N LEU A 8 -13.71 -41.86 16.93
CA LEU A 8 -14.57 -42.52 17.91
C LEU A 8 -15.03 -41.44 18.88
N PHE A 9 -16.34 -41.14 18.93
CA PHE A 9 -16.94 -40.36 20.00
C PHE A 9 -17.80 -41.29 20.83
N SER A 10 -17.23 -41.73 21.95
CA SER A 10 -17.93 -42.33 23.08
C SER A 10 -18.46 -41.17 23.93
N GLY A 11 -19.76 -41.18 24.25
CA GLY A 11 -20.37 -40.12 25.05
C GLY A 11 -19.79 -40.02 26.46
N GLY A 12 -19.52 -38.79 26.90
CA GLY A 12 -19.14 -38.44 28.25
C GLY A 12 -19.49 -36.97 28.53
N LEU A 13 -19.94 -36.65 29.74
CA LEU A 13 -20.53 -35.38 30.18
C LEU A 13 -19.58 -34.15 30.16
N ASP A 14 -18.44 -34.29 29.48
CA ASP A 14 -17.31 -33.36 29.42
C ASP A 14 -16.71 -33.30 27.99
N ASP A 15 -17.43 -33.80 26.98
CA ASP A 15 -17.00 -33.79 25.58
C ASP A 15 -16.66 -32.35 25.12
N PRO A 16 -15.38 -32.05 24.79
CA PRO A 16 -15.00 -30.76 24.25
C PRO A 16 -15.72 -30.61 22.91
N THR A 17 -16.63 -29.65 22.84
CA THR A 17 -17.32 -29.36 21.58
C THR A 17 -16.27 -28.84 20.61
N VAL A 18 -15.90 -29.67 19.65
CA VAL A 18 -14.98 -29.29 18.58
C VAL A 18 -15.72 -28.53 17.49
N ILE A 19 -15.11 -27.46 17.00
CA ILE A 19 -15.60 -26.72 15.84
C ILE A 19 -14.53 -26.73 14.76
N ASN A 20 -14.95 -27.02 13.54
CA ASN A 20 -14.07 -27.03 12.38
C ASN A 20 -14.11 -25.66 11.73
N VAL A 21 -12.97 -25.01 11.57
CA VAL A 21 -12.86 -23.70 10.94
C VAL A 21 -11.97 -23.80 9.72
N LYS A 22 -12.54 -23.56 8.55
CA LYS A 22 -11.80 -23.51 7.28
C LYS A 22 -11.19 -22.13 7.12
N TRP A 23 -9.87 -22.05 7.13
CA TRP A 23 -9.11 -20.81 6.93
C TRP A 23 -8.26 -20.94 5.67
N ASN A 24 -8.59 -20.17 4.63
CA ASN A 24 -7.91 -20.23 3.34
C ASN A 24 -7.80 -21.68 2.79
N ARG A 25 -6.60 -22.28 2.79
CA ARG A 25 -6.35 -23.68 2.39
C ARG A 25 -6.23 -24.65 3.58
N GLU A 26 -6.24 -24.15 4.81
CA GLU A 26 -6.13 -24.93 6.03
C GLU A 26 -7.47 -25.14 6.73
N ARG A 27 -7.52 -26.16 7.58
CA ARG A 27 -8.67 -26.45 8.46
C ARG A 27 -8.17 -26.54 9.89
N LEU A 28 -8.65 -25.64 10.71
CA LEU A 28 -8.38 -25.56 12.14
C LEU A 28 -9.50 -26.31 12.87
N VAL A 29 -9.15 -27.00 13.95
CA VAL A 29 -10.13 -27.62 14.85
C VAL A 29 -9.97 -26.94 16.21
N ILE A 30 -11.01 -26.21 16.62
CA ILE A 30 -11.01 -25.46 17.87
C ILE A 30 -11.84 -26.23 18.90
N PRO A 31 -11.22 -26.80 19.95
CA PRO A 31 -11.95 -27.40 21.05
C PRO A 31 -12.50 -26.30 21.98
N LEU A 32 -13.81 -26.28 22.17
CA LEU A 32 -14.47 -25.38 23.12
C LEU A 32 -14.67 -26.10 24.46
N LYS A 33 -14.07 -25.54 25.53
CA LYS A 33 -14.13 -26.09 26.89
C LYS A 33 -15.54 -26.06 27.50
N ASN A 34 -16.35 -25.07 27.12
CA ASN A 34 -17.69 -24.84 27.69
C ASN A 34 -18.83 -25.10 26.67
N GLY A 35 -18.56 -25.87 25.62
CA GLY A 35 -19.55 -26.23 24.61
C GLY A 35 -20.04 -25.05 23.74
N LEU A 36 -21.28 -25.12 23.25
CA LEU A 36 -21.91 -24.05 22.44
C LEU A 36 -22.58 -22.93 23.26
N ARG A 37 -22.40 -22.97 24.59
CA ARG A 37 -22.88 -21.93 25.51
C ARG A 37 -21.91 -20.75 25.65
N VAL A 38 -20.77 -20.79 24.95
CA VAL A 38 -19.86 -19.66 24.89
C VAL A 38 -20.34 -18.60 23.87
N PRO A 39 -20.01 -17.32 24.09
CA PRO A 39 -20.21 -16.28 23.11
C PRO A 39 -19.25 -16.42 21.93
N LEU A 40 -19.63 -15.83 20.79
CA LEU A 40 -18.79 -15.81 19.59
C LEU A 40 -17.43 -15.13 19.84
N SER A 41 -17.35 -14.19 20.78
CA SER A 41 -16.11 -13.54 21.21
C SER A 41 -15.04 -14.54 21.69
N GLU A 42 -15.42 -15.58 22.43
CA GLU A 42 -14.48 -16.57 22.96
C GLU A 42 -13.94 -17.49 21.86
N LEU A 43 -14.80 -17.89 20.92
CA LEU A 43 -14.37 -18.58 19.71
C LEU A 43 -13.43 -17.69 18.88
N ARG A 44 -13.72 -16.39 18.76
CA ARG A 44 -12.84 -15.43 18.06
C ARG A 44 -11.51 -15.26 18.78
N ALA A 45 -11.49 -15.22 20.11
CA ALA A 45 -10.25 -15.13 20.87
C ALA A 45 -9.38 -16.39 20.66
N ALA A 46 -9.96 -17.57 20.74
CA ALA A 46 -9.27 -18.84 20.48
C ALA A 46 -8.75 -18.94 19.03
N LEU A 47 -9.49 -18.40 18.07
CA LEU A 47 -9.06 -18.33 16.67
C LEU A 47 -7.94 -17.30 16.48
N ALA A 48 -8.07 -16.10 17.06
CA ALA A 48 -7.05 -15.05 17.01
C ALA A 48 -5.71 -15.53 17.57
N GLU A 49 -5.71 -16.28 18.67
CA GLU A 49 -4.52 -16.89 19.26
C GLU A 49 -3.87 -17.91 18.31
N ARG A 50 -4.68 -18.72 17.61
CA ARG A 50 -4.19 -19.78 16.71
C ARG A 50 -3.78 -19.30 15.33
N THR A 51 -4.45 -18.31 14.78
CA THR A 51 -4.16 -17.75 13.44
C THR A 51 -3.27 -16.51 13.50
N SER A 52 -2.96 -16.01 14.71
CA SER A 52 -2.26 -14.74 14.92
C SER A 52 -2.93 -13.54 14.23
N LEU A 53 -4.25 -13.63 14.01
CA LEU A 53 -5.03 -12.56 13.38
C LEU A 53 -5.75 -11.74 14.46
N PRO A 54 -5.79 -10.41 14.35
CA PRO A 54 -6.62 -9.58 15.22
C PRO A 54 -8.07 -10.08 15.22
N PRO A 55 -8.80 -10.06 16.36
CA PRO A 55 -10.18 -10.49 16.43
C PRO A 55 -11.06 -9.86 15.35
N ASN A 56 -10.78 -8.60 14.95
CA ASN A 56 -11.52 -7.83 13.95
C ASN A 56 -11.02 -7.99 12.50
N ALA A 57 -9.85 -8.62 12.30
CA ALA A 57 -9.25 -8.83 10.99
C ALA A 57 -9.73 -10.12 10.32
N PHE A 58 -10.79 -10.74 10.83
CA PHE A 58 -11.45 -11.84 10.16
C PHE A 58 -12.95 -11.86 10.41
N LYS A 59 -13.68 -12.43 9.45
CA LYS A 59 -15.12 -12.71 9.50
C LYS A 59 -15.36 -14.20 9.54
N LEU A 60 -16.33 -14.60 10.35
CA LEU A 60 -16.79 -15.99 10.42
C LEU A 60 -18.06 -16.15 9.61
N ILE A 61 -18.13 -17.17 8.78
CA ILE A 61 -19.28 -17.49 7.95
C ILE A 61 -19.75 -18.91 8.27
N HIS A 62 -21.03 -19.06 8.57
CA HIS A 62 -21.68 -20.35 8.81
C HIS A 62 -22.95 -20.44 7.97
N LYS A 63 -23.09 -21.50 7.16
CA LYS A 63 -24.28 -21.72 6.29
C LYS A 63 -24.66 -20.48 5.45
N GLY A 64 -23.68 -19.71 5.00
CA GLY A 64 -23.89 -18.49 4.21
C GLY A 64 -24.23 -17.22 5.02
N ALA A 65 -24.41 -17.32 6.33
CA ALA A 65 -24.57 -16.17 7.22
C ALA A 65 -23.22 -15.70 7.75
N VAL A 66 -22.96 -14.39 7.71
CA VAL A 66 -21.81 -13.77 8.36
C VAL A 66 -22.12 -13.57 9.83
N LEU A 67 -21.34 -14.19 10.71
CA LEU A 67 -21.44 -13.99 12.14
C LEU A 67 -20.70 -12.71 12.51
N LYS A 68 -21.44 -11.77 13.11
CA LYS A 68 -20.95 -10.41 13.38
C LYS A 68 -21.08 -10.00 14.84
N ASP A 69 -22.07 -10.52 15.55
CA ASP A 69 -22.27 -10.15 16.95
C ASP A 69 -21.52 -11.12 17.87
N ASP A 70 -20.53 -10.55 18.56
CA ASP A 70 -19.59 -11.21 19.46
C ASP A 70 -20.19 -11.57 20.82
N SER A 71 -21.33 -10.96 21.17
CA SER A 71 -22.03 -11.22 22.43
C SER A 71 -23.07 -12.34 22.31
N ALA A 72 -23.48 -12.68 21.09
CA ALA A 72 -24.42 -13.77 20.85
C ALA A 72 -23.73 -15.15 21.00
N LEU A 73 -24.48 -16.09 21.58
CA LEU A 73 -24.04 -17.46 21.79
C LEU A 73 -23.89 -18.21 20.46
N LEU A 74 -22.92 -19.12 20.37
CA LEU A 74 -22.76 -19.95 19.17
C LEU A 74 -24.03 -20.75 18.85
N SER A 75 -24.73 -21.23 19.87
CA SER A 75 -26.03 -21.90 19.73
C SER A 75 -27.10 -21.01 19.07
N ALA A 76 -27.09 -19.70 19.33
CA ALA A 76 -28.05 -18.75 18.74
C ALA A 76 -27.88 -18.62 17.22
N TYR A 77 -26.67 -18.86 16.71
CA TYR A 77 -26.37 -18.86 15.27
C TYR A 77 -26.61 -20.21 14.60
N SER A 78 -27.30 -21.15 15.27
CA SER A 78 -27.54 -22.50 14.76
C SER A 78 -26.25 -23.25 14.40
N ILE A 79 -25.15 -22.92 15.09
CA ILE A 79 -23.91 -23.70 15.04
C ILE A 79 -24.18 -24.96 15.86
N ALA A 80 -23.73 -26.11 15.37
CA ALA A 80 -23.81 -27.39 16.06
C ALA A 80 -22.40 -27.87 16.48
N PRO A 81 -22.28 -28.81 17.43
CA PRO A 81 -21.01 -29.50 17.67
C PRO A 81 -20.48 -30.12 16.36
N GLY A 82 -19.20 -29.88 16.04
CA GLY A 82 -18.58 -30.33 14.79
C GLY A 82 -18.97 -29.51 13.55
N ALA A 83 -19.65 -28.37 13.71
CA ALA A 83 -20.00 -27.51 12.59
C ALA A 83 -18.76 -26.95 11.89
N THR A 84 -18.88 -26.76 10.57
CA THR A 84 -17.83 -26.17 9.74
C THR A 84 -18.09 -24.69 9.51
N LEU A 85 -17.24 -23.84 10.07
CA LEU A 85 -17.19 -22.39 9.84
C LEU A 85 -16.16 -22.08 8.76
N GLN A 86 -16.34 -20.95 8.08
CA GLN A 86 -15.31 -20.39 7.22
C GLN A 86 -14.78 -19.11 7.86
N LEU A 87 -13.45 -19.02 7.96
CA LEU A 87 -12.73 -17.84 8.40
C LEU A 87 -12.23 -17.11 7.16
N LEU A 88 -12.75 -15.91 6.94
CA LEU A 88 -12.31 -15.00 5.90
C LEU A 88 -11.49 -13.90 6.54
N GLU A 89 -10.19 -13.88 6.25
CA GLU A 89 -9.31 -12.77 6.62
C GLU A 89 -9.76 -11.51 5.87
N ILE A 90 -10.02 -10.46 6.64
CA ILE A 90 -10.21 -9.11 6.15
C ILE A 90 -8.98 -8.38 6.63
N ASN A 91 -8.05 -8.10 5.70
CA ASN A 91 -6.85 -7.32 5.97
C ASN A 91 -7.26 -5.98 6.60
N ALA A 92 -7.22 -5.94 7.93
CA ALA A 92 -7.56 -4.80 8.76
C ALA A 92 -6.36 -4.62 9.69
N ALA A 93 -5.61 -3.56 9.44
CA ALA A 93 -4.53 -3.08 10.27
C ALA A 93 -4.94 -3.04 11.76
N PRO A 94 -3.98 -3.22 12.69
CA PRO A 94 -4.30 -3.37 14.10
C PRO A 94 -4.72 -2.03 14.70
N SER A 95 -6.01 -1.83 14.92
CA SER A 95 -6.53 -0.99 16.02
C SER A 95 -8.03 -1.21 16.20
N ALA A 96 -8.46 -1.35 17.45
CA ALA A 96 -9.85 -1.14 17.85
C ALA A 96 -9.84 -0.19 19.06
N PRO A 97 -10.88 0.64 19.32
CA PRO A 97 -12.18 0.72 18.65
C PRO A 97 -12.55 2.14 18.14
N ALA A 98 -13.28 2.24 17.03
CA ALA A 98 -14.16 3.39 16.79
C ALA A 98 -15.34 2.96 15.89
N PRO A 99 -16.56 3.45 16.16
CA PRO A 99 -17.67 3.29 15.22
C PRO A 99 -17.24 3.90 13.89
N LYS A 100 -17.79 3.40 12.77
CA LYS A 100 -17.57 3.95 11.43
C LYS A 100 -17.57 5.49 11.53
N ALA A 101 -16.40 6.10 11.42
CA ALA A 101 -16.34 7.54 11.35
C ALA A 101 -17.21 7.93 10.15
N PRO A 102 -18.18 8.84 10.31
CA PRO A 102 -18.69 9.54 9.14
C PRO A 102 -17.48 10.08 8.36
N LYS A 103 -17.57 10.23 7.04
CA LYS A 103 -16.53 10.98 6.32
C LYS A 103 -16.37 12.30 7.08
N THR A 104 -15.23 12.48 7.75
CA THR A 104 -14.94 13.70 8.49
C THR A 104 -14.14 14.61 7.58
N GLU A 105 -14.19 15.91 7.87
CA GLU A 105 -13.34 16.89 7.23
C GLU A 105 -11.86 16.47 7.32
N GLU A 106 -11.42 16.00 8.48
CA GLU A 106 -10.05 15.54 8.71
C GLU A 106 -9.65 14.33 7.84
N SER A 107 -10.54 13.35 7.68
CA SER A 107 -10.28 12.21 6.79
C SER A 107 -10.16 12.64 5.32
N THR A 108 -10.93 13.65 4.92
CA THR A 108 -10.89 14.19 3.55
C THR A 108 -9.64 15.01 3.32
N ILE A 109 -9.23 15.82 4.30
CA ILE A 109 -7.93 16.52 4.30
C ILE A 109 -6.78 15.52 4.22
N ALA A 110 -6.82 14.45 5.02
CA ALA A 110 -5.80 13.40 4.99
C ALA A 110 -5.73 12.72 3.61
N GLN A 111 -6.87 12.48 2.96
CA GLN A 111 -6.92 11.95 1.61
C GLN A 111 -6.28 12.91 0.59
N ILE A 112 -6.62 14.20 0.65
CA ILE A 112 -6.03 15.24 -0.22
C ILE A 112 -4.50 15.29 -0.06
N ARG A 113 -4.02 15.29 1.18
CA ARG A 113 -2.58 15.30 1.51
C ARG A 113 -1.87 14.04 1.01
N ALA A 114 -2.50 12.88 1.16
CA ALA A 114 -1.95 11.62 0.68
C ALA A 114 -1.81 11.62 -0.85
N GLU A 115 -2.82 12.12 -1.57
CA GLU A 115 -2.74 12.24 -3.04
C GLU A 115 -1.62 13.21 -3.47
N LEU A 116 -1.48 14.34 -2.80
CA LEU A 116 -0.39 15.28 -3.07
C LEU A 116 0.98 14.66 -2.78
N ALA A 117 1.12 13.93 -1.66
CA ALA A 117 2.36 13.24 -1.32
C ALA A 117 2.73 12.16 -2.37
N GLN A 118 1.73 11.45 -2.93
CA GLN A 118 1.96 10.50 -4.03
C GLN A 118 2.46 11.20 -5.29
N VAL A 119 1.91 12.36 -5.63
CA VAL A 119 2.40 13.17 -6.76
C VAL A 119 3.85 13.58 -6.54
N GLN A 120 4.19 14.07 -5.35
CA GLN A 120 5.54 14.48 -5.01
C GLN A 120 6.52 13.31 -5.03
N SER A 121 6.15 12.16 -4.46
CA SER A 121 7.05 11.00 -4.41
C SER A 121 7.26 10.34 -5.78
N ASN A 122 6.25 10.32 -6.64
CA ASN A 122 6.30 9.53 -7.88
C ASN A 122 6.62 10.38 -9.11
N LEU A 123 6.13 11.62 -9.18
CA LEU A 123 6.26 12.46 -10.38
C LEU A 123 7.37 13.50 -10.25
N GLN A 124 7.57 14.06 -9.05
CA GLN A 124 8.57 15.11 -8.85
C GLN A 124 10.02 14.69 -9.18
N PRO A 125 10.52 13.49 -8.82
CA PRO A 125 11.88 13.10 -9.24
C PRO A 125 12.01 12.98 -10.76
N GLY A 126 10.95 12.53 -11.46
CA GLY A 126 10.92 12.48 -12.91
C GLY A 126 10.91 13.86 -13.55
N VAL A 127 10.16 14.80 -12.97
CA VAL A 127 10.13 16.22 -13.39
C VAL A 127 11.49 16.89 -13.18
N GLU A 128 12.13 16.69 -12.04
CA GLU A 128 13.45 17.25 -11.75
C GLU A 128 14.52 16.68 -12.68
N ALA A 129 14.52 15.37 -12.91
CA ALA A 129 15.41 14.73 -13.87
C ALA A 129 15.17 15.24 -15.31
N PHE A 130 13.91 15.42 -15.70
CA PHE A 130 13.54 15.95 -17.01
C PHE A 130 14.00 17.40 -17.19
N ILE A 131 13.76 18.28 -16.21
CA ILE A 131 14.23 19.66 -16.25
C ILE A 131 15.76 19.74 -16.26
N ALA A 132 16.45 18.87 -15.51
CA ALA A 132 17.90 18.76 -15.55
C ALA A 132 18.41 18.31 -16.93
N ALA A 133 17.73 17.36 -17.59
CA ALA A 133 18.07 16.91 -18.94
C ALA A 133 17.86 18.00 -20.00
N LEU A 134 16.86 18.88 -19.81
CA LEU A 134 16.62 20.05 -20.66
C LEU A 134 17.68 21.14 -20.46
N SER A 135 18.34 21.19 -19.30
CA SER A 135 19.30 22.23 -18.92
C SER A 135 20.67 21.62 -18.55
N PRO A 136 21.46 21.18 -19.55
CA PRO A 136 22.77 20.55 -19.31
C PRO A 136 23.79 21.47 -18.64
N ASP A 137 23.55 22.79 -18.59
CA ASP A 137 24.48 23.80 -18.07
C ASP A 137 24.39 24.07 -16.56
N THR A 138 23.79 23.18 -15.77
CA THR A 138 23.77 23.35 -14.30
C THR A 138 24.73 22.36 -13.65
N PRO A 139 26.04 22.66 -13.55
CA PRO A 139 26.92 21.91 -12.67
C PRO A 139 26.40 22.07 -11.24
N ASN A 140 26.09 20.94 -10.64
CA ASN A 140 25.84 20.71 -9.23
C ASN A 140 26.67 21.65 -8.33
N ALA A 141 26.06 22.71 -7.80
CA ALA A 141 26.67 23.56 -6.79
C ALA A 141 26.64 22.83 -5.43
N THR A 142 27.50 21.83 -5.30
CA THR A 142 28.07 21.39 -4.02
C THR A 142 29.56 21.18 -4.26
N SER A 143 30.29 22.29 -4.33
CA SER A 143 31.76 22.33 -4.21
C SER A 143 32.11 23.68 -3.64
N SER A 144 32.17 23.72 -2.31
CA SER A 144 32.71 24.84 -1.56
C SER A 144 34.22 24.92 -1.80
N ALA A 145 34.63 25.94 -2.54
CA ALA A 145 35.89 26.70 -2.50
C ALA A 145 37.24 25.98 -2.16
N ALA A 146 38.11 25.95 -3.18
CA ALA A 146 39.58 26.09 -3.24
C ALA A 146 40.29 26.79 -2.05
N ALA A 147 41.59 26.61 -1.67
CA ALA A 147 42.82 25.87 -2.09
C ALA A 147 43.94 26.20 -1.00
N PRO A 148 45.26 25.84 -1.06
CA PRO A 148 46.07 24.99 -1.96
C PRO A 148 47.00 23.92 -1.25
N GLN A 149 47.59 23.04 -2.09
CA GLN A 149 48.55 21.92 -1.92
C GLN A 149 49.95 22.34 -1.34
N PRO A 150 50.92 21.48 -0.89
CA PRO A 150 51.47 20.25 -1.53
C PRO A 150 51.85 19.09 -0.54
N ILE A 151 52.29 17.86 -0.85
CA ILE A 151 53.39 17.32 -1.70
C ILE A 151 53.34 15.75 -1.69
N ALA A 152 53.78 15.14 -2.82
CA ALA A 152 54.49 13.85 -3.01
C ALA A 152 53.77 12.52 -2.63
N THR A 153 53.87 11.38 -3.33
CA THR A 153 54.87 10.82 -4.25
C THR A 153 54.23 9.72 -5.12
N VAL A 154 54.74 9.59 -6.35
CA VAL A 154 54.51 8.55 -7.36
C VAL A 154 54.67 7.10 -6.86
N THR A 155 53.98 6.13 -7.47
CA THR A 155 54.56 4.88 -8.06
C THR A 155 53.49 4.06 -8.81
N SER A 156 53.96 3.52 -9.94
CA SER A 156 53.33 2.94 -11.13
C SER A 156 52.73 1.52 -11.03
N ALA A 157 52.06 1.16 -12.14
CA ALA A 157 51.87 -0.17 -12.76
C ALA A 157 50.62 -0.97 -12.28
N SER A 158 49.73 -1.54 -13.11
CA SER A 158 49.79 -1.96 -14.51
C SER A 158 48.38 -2.03 -15.14
N ALA A 159 48.28 -1.76 -16.44
CA ALA A 159 47.35 -2.43 -17.36
C ALA A 159 48.21 -3.29 -18.32
N PRO A 160 47.71 -4.12 -19.26
CA PRO A 160 46.35 -4.60 -19.54
C PRO A 160 46.33 -6.14 -19.74
N THR A 161 45.17 -6.74 -20.11
CA THR A 161 45.02 -7.74 -21.20
C THR A 161 43.59 -8.37 -21.18
N PRO A 162 43.01 -8.74 -22.35
CA PRO A 162 41.57 -8.65 -22.63
C PRO A 162 40.87 -10.00 -22.87
N ALA A 163 39.58 -9.89 -23.21
CA ALA A 163 38.71 -10.84 -23.94
C ALA A 163 37.81 -11.77 -23.08
N PRO A 164 36.65 -12.25 -23.60
CA PRO A 164 35.77 -11.68 -24.62
C PRO A 164 34.25 -11.79 -24.29
N ALA A 165 33.49 -10.84 -24.85
CA ALA A 165 32.15 -11.02 -25.40
C ALA A 165 31.06 -11.73 -24.57
N GLU A 166 30.24 -10.94 -23.87
CA GLU A 166 28.81 -11.24 -23.75
C GLU A 166 27.97 -10.01 -24.17
N LYS A 167 27.49 -10.08 -25.42
CA LYS A 167 26.23 -9.58 -25.99
C LYS A 167 25.65 -8.24 -25.48
N PRO A 168 25.54 -7.21 -26.35
CA PRO A 168 24.89 -5.95 -26.01
C PRO A 168 23.37 -6.15 -25.89
N ALA A 169 22.85 -6.20 -24.67
CA ALA A 169 21.44 -5.99 -24.39
C ALA A 169 21.13 -4.48 -24.35
N VAL A 170 21.28 -3.79 -25.47
CA VAL A 170 20.81 -2.41 -25.63
C VAL A 170 19.36 -2.46 -26.11
N LEU A 171 18.41 -2.56 -25.18
CA LEU A 171 17.00 -2.16 -25.37
C LEU A 171 16.39 -1.82 -24.00
N GLN A 172 16.96 -0.83 -23.31
CA GLN A 172 16.26 -0.11 -22.24
C GLN A 172 15.94 1.28 -22.78
N GLY A 173 14.64 1.60 -22.81
CA GLY A 173 14.02 2.57 -23.70
C GLY A 173 14.64 3.96 -23.70
N THR A 174 15.11 4.39 -24.87
CA THR A 174 15.41 5.78 -25.20
C THR A 174 14.08 6.53 -25.38
N ASN A 175 13.31 6.73 -24.29
CA ASN A 175 12.17 7.65 -24.39
C ASN A 175 12.73 9.01 -24.79
N THR A 176 12.30 9.52 -25.92
CA THR A 176 12.71 10.85 -26.40
C THR A 176 12.27 11.90 -25.38
N LEU A 177 12.94 13.05 -25.37
CA LEU A 177 12.59 14.13 -24.44
C LEU A 177 11.13 14.59 -24.67
N THR A 178 10.65 14.52 -25.92
CA THR A 178 9.25 14.75 -26.29
C THR A 178 8.29 13.72 -25.69
N GLU A 179 8.63 12.43 -25.72
CA GLU A 179 7.81 11.36 -25.10
C GLU A 179 7.79 11.49 -23.57
N GLN A 180 8.93 11.87 -22.97
CA GLN A 180 9.02 12.12 -21.53
C GLN A 180 8.17 13.32 -21.11
N HIS A 181 8.20 14.42 -21.87
CA HIS A 181 7.33 15.59 -21.66
C HIS A 181 5.85 15.18 -21.69
N THR A 182 5.44 14.46 -22.74
CA THR A 182 4.05 14.02 -22.92
C THR A 182 3.60 13.14 -21.75
N LYS A 183 4.41 12.13 -21.39
CA LYS A 183 4.10 11.22 -20.29
C LYS A 183 4.01 11.93 -18.95
N LEU A 184 4.93 12.86 -18.66
CA LEU A 184 4.89 13.63 -17.40
C LEU A 184 3.67 14.55 -17.36
N GLY A 185 3.33 15.21 -18.47
CA GLY A 185 2.14 16.04 -18.60
C GLY A 185 0.85 15.25 -18.36
N GLU A 186 0.72 14.06 -18.96
CA GLU A 186 -0.43 13.17 -18.75
C GLU A 186 -0.57 12.72 -17.30
N LEU A 187 0.53 12.32 -16.65
CA LEU A 187 0.50 11.88 -15.25
C LEU A 187 0.13 13.01 -14.29
N LEU A 188 0.63 14.23 -14.54
CA LEU A 188 0.27 15.42 -13.78
C LEU A 188 -1.20 15.80 -13.99
N LEU A 189 -1.72 15.71 -15.21
CA LEU A 189 -3.14 15.96 -15.50
C LEU A 189 -4.03 14.89 -14.84
N GLN A 190 -3.63 13.62 -14.86
CA GLN A 190 -4.33 12.56 -14.16
C GLN A 190 -4.35 12.80 -12.65
N ALA A 191 -3.27 13.35 -12.07
CA ALA A 191 -3.25 13.75 -10.67
C ALA A 191 -4.25 14.88 -10.36
N LEU A 192 -4.36 15.89 -11.23
CA LEU A 192 -5.36 16.95 -11.08
C LEU A 192 -6.79 16.38 -11.09
N LEU A 193 -7.10 15.50 -12.04
CA LEU A 193 -8.41 14.85 -12.12
C LEU A 193 -8.73 14.04 -10.85
N ARG A 194 -7.73 13.36 -10.27
CA ARG A 194 -7.90 12.63 -9.00
C ARG A 194 -8.17 13.56 -7.83
N LEU A 195 -7.51 14.71 -7.75
CA LEU A 195 -7.77 15.73 -6.74
C LEU A 195 -9.18 16.34 -6.89
N ASP A 196 -9.63 16.60 -8.12
CA ASP A 196 -10.98 17.15 -8.39
C ASP A 196 -12.10 16.14 -8.15
N ALA A 197 -11.82 14.84 -8.29
CA ALA A 197 -12.78 13.77 -7.98
C ALA A 197 -13.08 13.66 -6.47
N ILE A 198 -12.28 14.29 -5.59
CA ILE A 198 -12.54 14.31 -4.15
C ILE A 198 -13.76 15.20 -3.88
N ASN A 199 -14.88 14.57 -3.57
CA ASN A 199 -16.13 15.25 -3.22
C ASN A 199 -16.05 15.83 -1.81
N ILE A 200 -16.01 17.15 -1.70
CA ILE A 200 -15.93 17.88 -0.43
C ILE A 200 -17.31 18.42 -0.06
N GLU A 201 -17.80 18.07 1.12
CA GLU A 201 -19.08 18.56 1.63
C GLU A 201 -19.06 20.09 1.84
N SER A 202 -20.23 20.73 1.75
CA SER A 202 -20.32 22.20 1.80
C SER A 202 -19.96 22.82 3.13
N GLY A 203 -19.97 22.04 4.21
CA GLY A 203 -19.60 22.46 5.55
C GLY A 203 -18.11 22.34 5.87
N TRP A 204 -17.25 21.96 4.93
CA TRP A 204 -15.81 21.71 5.18
C TRP A 204 -14.91 22.74 4.48
N PRO A 205 -14.77 23.96 5.04
CA PRO A 205 -13.96 25.01 4.44
C PRO A 205 -12.47 24.66 4.40
N ASP A 206 -11.95 23.92 5.39
CA ASP A 206 -10.53 23.58 5.47
C ASP A 206 -10.18 22.52 4.43
N ALA A 207 -11.05 21.51 4.23
CA ALA A 207 -10.87 20.54 3.15
C ALA A 207 -10.87 21.21 1.75
N ARG A 208 -11.72 22.21 1.54
CA ARG A 208 -11.76 22.97 0.27
C ARG A 208 -10.48 23.79 0.06
N ALA A 209 -10.00 24.45 1.12
CA ALA A 209 -8.75 25.18 1.10
C ALA A 209 -7.56 24.25 0.82
N GLU A 210 -7.52 23.09 1.46
CA GLU A 210 -6.48 22.07 1.25
C GLU A 210 -6.49 21.56 -0.19
N ARG A 211 -7.65 21.21 -0.76
CA ARG A 211 -7.76 20.78 -2.17
C ARG A 211 -7.27 21.87 -3.11
N LYS A 212 -7.66 23.12 -2.89
CA LYS A 212 -7.22 24.25 -3.70
C LYS A 212 -5.69 24.44 -3.62
N GLY A 213 -5.12 24.31 -2.43
CA GLY A 213 -3.67 24.34 -2.21
C GLY A 213 -2.99 23.23 -3.00
N ALA A 214 -3.51 22.00 -2.90
CA ALA A 214 -2.94 20.85 -3.57
C ALA A 214 -3.01 20.95 -5.10
N VAL A 215 -4.16 21.40 -5.64
CA VAL A 215 -4.33 21.68 -7.08
C VAL A 215 -3.33 22.73 -7.54
N LYS A 216 -3.16 23.82 -6.78
CA LYS A 216 -2.20 24.89 -7.12
C LYS A 216 -0.75 24.38 -7.13
N THR A 217 -0.38 23.48 -6.21
CA THR A 217 0.94 22.85 -6.21
C THR A 217 1.16 22.02 -7.48
N VAL A 218 0.21 21.16 -7.85
CA VAL A 218 0.33 20.32 -9.06
C VAL A 218 0.35 21.18 -10.33
N GLN A 219 -0.47 22.22 -10.41
CA GLN A 219 -0.44 23.19 -11.51
C GLN A 219 0.92 23.88 -11.61
N GLY A 220 1.50 24.32 -10.50
CA GLY A 220 2.84 24.93 -10.51
C GLY A 220 3.94 23.98 -11.00
N VAL A 221 3.83 22.67 -10.72
CA VAL A 221 4.75 21.66 -11.27
C VAL A 221 4.55 21.52 -12.78
N LEU A 222 3.31 21.48 -13.25
CA LEU A 222 2.99 21.41 -14.68
C LEU A 222 3.51 22.64 -15.45
N ASP A 223 3.26 23.86 -14.93
CA ASP A 223 3.75 25.10 -15.51
C ASP A 223 5.28 25.13 -15.59
N ARG A 224 5.97 24.57 -14.59
CA ARG A 224 7.44 24.47 -14.58
C ARG A 224 7.96 23.52 -15.67
N VAL A 225 7.32 22.36 -15.84
CA VAL A 225 7.64 21.39 -16.90
C VAL A 225 7.41 22.01 -18.28
N ASP A 226 6.24 22.62 -18.47
CA ASP A 226 5.87 23.23 -19.75
C ASP A 226 6.73 24.45 -20.08
N GLY A 227 7.11 25.25 -19.08
CA GLY A 227 8.06 26.35 -19.24
C GLY A 227 9.42 25.85 -19.70
N ALA A 228 10.01 24.90 -18.97
CA ALA A 228 11.31 24.33 -19.30
C ALA A 228 11.32 23.67 -20.69
N TRP A 229 10.23 22.99 -21.07
CA TRP A 229 10.07 22.39 -22.38
C TRP A 229 9.99 23.43 -23.50
N LYS A 230 9.22 24.51 -23.31
CA LYS A 230 9.14 25.63 -24.27
C LYS A 230 10.50 26.28 -24.48
N ASP A 231 11.26 26.50 -23.41
CA ASP A 231 12.61 27.09 -23.47
C ASP A 231 13.62 26.16 -24.17
N ALA A 232 13.53 24.85 -23.94
CA ALA A 232 14.36 23.86 -24.63
C ALA A 232 14.02 23.77 -26.12
N LYS A 233 12.73 23.82 -26.46
CA LYS A 233 12.27 23.82 -27.85
C LYS A 233 12.71 25.10 -28.59
N ALA A 234 12.71 26.25 -27.93
CA ALA A 234 13.26 27.49 -28.47
C ALA A 234 14.78 27.41 -28.75
N ARG A 235 15.51 26.57 -27.99
CA ARG A 235 16.93 26.26 -28.21
C ARG A 235 17.17 25.15 -29.26
N GLY A 236 16.11 24.56 -29.82
CA GLY A 236 16.22 23.48 -30.81
C GLY A 236 16.45 22.09 -30.21
N VAL A 237 16.22 21.91 -28.91
CA VAL A 237 16.21 20.58 -28.26
C VAL A 237 14.82 19.97 -28.51
N SER A 238 14.72 18.85 -29.21
CA SER A 238 13.45 18.15 -29.54
C SER A 238 13.63 16.64 -29.59
#